data_AF-A0A7Y6B7M2-F1
#
_entry.id   AF-A0A7Y6B7M2-F1
#
_cell.length_a   1.000
_cell.length_b   1.000
_cell.length_c   1.000
_cell.angle_alpha   90.00
_cell.angle_beta   90.00
_cell.angle_gamma   90.00
#
_symmetry.space_group_name_H-M   'P 1'
#
loop_
_entity.id
_entity.type
_entity.pdbx_description
1 polymer ?
#
loop_
_entity_poly.entity_id
_entity_poly.type
_entity_poly.pdbx_seq_one_letter_code
_entity_poly.pdbx_strand_id
1 'polypeptide(L)'
;MLVASLAIATSCTPAHHAPAHLTLDVPPPTARTLLRQLALDVPDADLPDTISGNTPIEMAAAPAFTGIARTATDAARAAECLTAAIYYEARSEPIDGQRAVAQVVLNRVRDRAFPKSICGVVYQGSERSTGCQFSFTCDGSMLQPRDPAAWGRAAAVAQAALAGLVYAPVGAATFYHANYVLPWWASSLSRIGAIGSHIFYRWRGALERDLSFRQHYAGVEPNIPVPAAVLNPATAPVVEAMYGVTIHRGEQRAEAMGTAPDTKPMPVSTAGVRIHRNGFAHGGGEAPSGVIVGEESDPG
;
A
#
# COMPACT_ATOMS: atom_id res chain seq x y z
N MET A 1 -42.18 81.20 5.36
CA MET A 1 -41.88 80.31 4.21
C MET A 1 -40.40 79.93 4.31
N LEU A 2 -40.11 78.70 4.73
CA LEU A 2 -38.77 78.10 4.62
C LEU A 2 -38.92 76.85 3.75
N VAL A 3 -38.21 76.80 2.63
CA VAL A 3 -38.16 75.64 1.74
C VAL A 3 -36.86 74.89 2.07
N ALA A 4 -36.97 73.66 2.55
CA ALA A 4 -35.84 72.78 2.78
C ALA A 4 -35.57 71.99 1.48
N SER A 5 -34.42 72.25 0.85
CA SER A 5 -33.94 71.49 -0.31
C SER A 5 -33.18 70.25 0.15
N LEU A 6 -33.68 69.08 -0.21
CA LEU A 6 -33.05 67.78 0.04
C LEU A 6 -32.11 67.45 -1.14
N ALA A 7 -30.80 67.42 -0.88
CA ALA A 7 -29.80 66.99 -1.87
C ALA A 7 -29.60 65.47 -1.76
N ILE A 8 -29.91 64.74 -2.84
CA ILE A 8 -29.66 63.30 -2.95
C ILE A 8 -28.28 63.13 -3.58
N ALA A 9 -27.31 62.65 -2.80
CA ALA A 9 -26.00 62.24 -3.31
C ALA A 9 -26.05 60.78 -3.74
N THR A 10 -26.00 60.52 -5.04
CA THR A 10 -25.85 59.19 -5.62
C THR A 10 -24.39 58.76 -5.54
N SER A 11 -24.08 57.85 -4.62
CA SER A 11 -22.76 57.20 -4.53
C SER A 11 -22.62 56.13 -5.62
N CYS A 12 -21.76 56.37 -6.61
CA CYS A 12 -21.35 55.35 -7.57
C CYS A 12 -20.27 54.46 -6.95
N THR A 13 -20.66 53.34 -6.33
CA THR A 13 -19.72 52.24 -6.04
C THR A 13 -19.60 51.35 -7.27
N PRO A 14 -18.40 51.15 -7.85
CA PRO A 14 -18.21 50.23 -8.96
C PRO A 14 -18.52 48.80 -8.48
N ALA A 15 -19.30 48.07 -9.26
CA ALA A 15 -19.60 46.67 -8.99
C ALA A 15 -18.32 45.84 -9.13
N HIS A 16 -17.79 45.33 -8.02
CA HIS A 16 -16.75 44.31 -8.02
C HIS A 16 -17.30 43.06 -8.73
N HIS A 17 -16.94 42.90 -10.00
CA HIS A 17 -17.14 41.65 -10.70
C HIS A 17 -16.14 40.66 -10.11
N ALA A 18 -16.64 39.62 -9.44
CA ALA A 18 -15.81 38.48 -9.09
C ALA A 18 -15.18 37.93 -10.38
N PRO A 19 -13.88 37.54 -10.37
CA PRO A 19 -13.29 36.91 -11.53
C PRO A 19 -14.11 35.66 -11.88
N ALA A 20 -14.65 35.62 -13.09
CA ALA A 20 -15.26 34.42 -13.63
C ALA A 20 -14.15 33.40 -13.83
N HIS A 21 -13.97 32.50 -12.88
CA HIS A 21 -13.13 31.32 -13.08
C HIS A 21 -13.78 30.50 -14.19
N LEU A 22 -13.06 30.36 -15.30
CA LEU A 22 -13.45 29.47 -16.38
C LEU A 22 -13.32 28.03 -15.84
N THR A 23 -14.35 27.52 -15.17
CA THR A 23 -14.44 26.09 -14.89
C THR A 23 -14.71 25.41 -16.22
N LEU A 24 -13.64 24.98 -16.86
CA LEU A 24 -13.72 24.04 -17.97
C LEU A 24 -14.40 22.81 -17.36
N ASP A 25 -15.68 22.64 -17.68
CA ASP A 25 -16.53 21.54 -17.22
C ASP A 25 -16.07 20.27 -17.96
N VAL A 26 -14.84 19.85 -17.68
CA VAL A 26 -14.27 18.61 -18.18
C VAL A 26 -14.98 17.52 -17.39
N PRO A 27 -15.84 16.71 -18.02
CA PRO A 27 -16.49 15.63 -17.30
C PRO A 27 -15.42 14.75 -16.66
N PRO A 28 -15.62 14.29 -15.41
CA PRO A 28 -14.66 13.43 -14.75
C PRO A 28 -14.36 12.24 -15.67
N PRO A 29 -13.09 11.80 -15.77
CA PRO A 29 -12.74 10.72 -16.67
C PRO A 29 -13.62 9.50 -16.37
N THR A 30 -14.13 8.86 -17.42
CA THR A 30 -14.77 7.55 -17.26
C THR A 30 -13.79 6.60 -16.58
N ALA A 31 -14.30 5.60 -15.84
CA ALA A 31 -13.43 4.63 -15.18
C ALA A 31 -12.44 3.98 -16.16
N ARG A 32 -12.91 3.66 -17.38
CA ARG A 32 -12.09 3.12 -18.46
C ARG A 32 -11.03 4.10 -18.96
N THR A 33 -11.38 5.37 -19.13
CA THR A 33 -10.41 6.40 -19.53
C THR A 33 -9.34 6.59 -18.46
N LEU A 34 -9.71 6.64 -17.19
CA LEU A 34 -8.76 6.76 -16.09
C LEU A 34 -7.78 5.59 -16.07
N LEU A 35 -8.25 4.35 -16.14
CA LEU A 35 -7.40 3.16 -16.11
C LEU A 35 -6.41 3.12 -17.28
N ARG A 36 -6.86 3.48 -18.49
CA ARG A 36 -5.98 3.63 -19.66
C ARG A 36 -4.91 4.71 -19.46
N GLN A 37 -5.29 5.87 -18.92
CA GLN A 37 -4.35 6.96 -18.66
C GLN A 37 -3.33 6.61 -17.57
N LEU A 38 -3.71 5.75 -16.62
CA LEU A 38 -2.80 5.16 -15.63
C LEU A 38 -1.97 3.99 -16.17
N ALA A 39 -2.14 3.62 -17.44
CA ALA A 39 -1.50 2.46 -18.09
C ALA A 39 -1.73 1.13 -17.35
N LEU A 40 -2.90 0.99 -16.71
CA LEU A 40 -3.34 -0.20 -15.99
C LEU A 40 -4.24 -1.04 -16.90
N ASP A 41 -3.91 -2.33 -17.01
CA ASP A 41 -4.64 -3.28 -17.84
C ASP A 41 -5.68 -4.02 -16.97
N VAL A 42 -6.97 -3.74 -17.21
CA VAL A 42 -8.09 -4.34 -16.47
C VAL A 42 -9.00 -5.08 -17.44
N PRO A 43 -9.51 -6.29 -17.13
CA PRO A 43 -10.57 -6.91 -17.92
C PRO A 43 -11.82 -6.03 -17.91
N ASP A 44 -12.34 -5.67 -19.08
CA ASP A 44 -13.43 -4.69 -19.29
C ASP A 44 -14.77 -5.02 -18.57
N ALA A 45 -14.91 -6.26 -18.10
CA ALA A 45 -16.14 -6.72 -17.47
C ALA A 45 -16.40 -6.00 -16.14
N ASP A 46 -17.57 -5.37 -16.07
CA ASP A 46 -18.22 -4.79 -14.88
C ASP A 46 -17.70 -3.43 -14.38
N LEU A 47 -16.95 -2.67 -15.18
CA LEU A 47 -16.55 -1.31 -14.80
C LEU A 47 -17.65 -0.27 -15.06
N PRO A 48 -17.88 0.67 -14.12
CA PRO A 48 -18.87 1.73 -14.27
C PRO A 48 -18.44 2.75 -15.34
N ASP A 49 -19.39 3.37 -16.05
CA ASP A 49 -19.07 4.42 -17.03
C ASP A 49 -18.54 5.70 -16.36
N THR A 50 -18.92 5.97 -15.11
CA THR A 50 -18.42 7.12 -14.33
C THR A 50 -17.94 6.69 -12.95
N ILE A 51 -16.91 7.37 -12.45
CA ILE A 51 -16.44 7.23 -11.06
C ILE A 51 -17.33 8.13 -10.20
N SER A 52 -18.59 7.75 -10.02
CA SER A 52 -19.55 8.51 -9.21
C SER A 52 -19.83 7.82 -7.89
N GLY A 53 -19.99 8.63 -6.84
CA GLY A 53 -20.29 8.18 -5.48
C GLY A 53 -19.04 7.98 -4.63
N ASN A 54 -19.11 8.49 -3.41
CA ASN A 54 -18.08 8.35 -2.40
C ASN A 54 -18.46 7.28 -1.37
N THR A 55 -19.36 6.36 -1.70
CA THR A 55 -19.87 5.35 -0.76
C THR A 55 -18.67 4.60 -0.19
N PRO A 56 -18.31 4.85 1.08
CA PRO A 56 -17.08 4.31 1.60
C PRO A 56 -17.25 2.79 1.67
N ILE A 57 -16.32 2.05 1.09
CA ILE A 57 -16.06 0.73 1.64
C ILE A 57 -15.37 1.01 2.97
N GLU A 58 -16.09 0.85 4.08
CA GLU A 58 -15.49 0.97 5.41
C GLU A 58 -14.50 -0.18 5.63
N MET A 59 -13.27 0.01 5.15
CA MET A 59 -12.15 -0.86 5.46
C MET A 59 -11.17 -0.08 6.32
N ALA A 60 -11.30 -0.24 7.63
CA ALA A 60 -10.36 0.30 8.60
C ALA A 60 -8.93 -0.26 8.40
N ALA A 61 -8.81 -1.44 7.77
CA ALA A 61 -7.54 -2.06 7.39
C ALA A 61 -7.73 -2.95 6.14
N ALA A 62 -6.64 -3.18 5.39
CA ALA A 62 -6.63 -4.22 4.37
C ALA A 62 -6.74 -5.63 5.00
N PRO A 63 -7.23 -6.64 4.27
CA PRO A 63 -7.16 -8.01 4.72
C PRO A 63 -5.67 -8.43 4.80
N ALA A 64 -5.36 -9.38 5.67
CA ALA A 64 -4.02 -9.96 5.71
C ALA A 64 -3.68 -10.59 4.35
N PHE A 65 -2.40 -10.50 3.96
CA PHE A 65 -1.93 -11.21 2.78
C PHE A 65 -1.75 -12.68 3.13
N THR A 66 -2.54 -13.55 2.49
CA THR A 66 -2.50 -15.01 2.69
C THR A 66 -2.08 -15.77 1.43
N GLY A 67 -1.43 -15.07 0.48
CA GLY A 67 -0.98 -15.66 -0.77
C GLY A 67 0.15 -16.65 -0.52
N ILE A 68 0.05 -17.85 -1.10
CA ILE A 68 1.06 -18.90 -0.98
C ILE A 68 1.81 -19.02 -2.31
N ALA A 69 3.14 -18.85 -2.26
CA ALA A 69 4.00 -19.12 -3.39
C ALA A 69 4.04 -20.63 -3.70
N ARG A 70 4.06 -21.00 -4.98
CA ARG A 70 4.03 -22.40 -5.43
C ARG A 70 5.32 -23.14 -5.13
N THR A 71 6.45 -22.43 -5.12
CA THR A 71 7.77 -22.99 -4.87
C THR A 71 8.56 -22.12 -3.89
N ALA A 72 9.60 -22.69 -3.27
CA ALA A 72 10.53 -21.93 -2.45
C ALA A 72 11.26 -20.84 -3.25
N THR A 73 11.52 -21.08 -4.53
CA THR A 73 12.11 -20.09 -5.44
C THR A 73 11.17 -18.92 -5.67
N ASP A 74 9.88 -19.18 -5.90
CA ASP A 74 8.87 -18.12 -6.02
C ASP A 74 8.75 -17.32 -4.71
N ALA A 75 8.77 -18.00 -3.56
CA ALA A 75 8.75 -17.33 -2.25
C ALA A 75 9.97 -16.42 -2.05
N ALA A 76 11.16 -16.89 -2.41
CA ALA A 76 12.39 -16.10 -2.32
C ALA A 76 12.35 -14.88 -3.25
N ARG A 77 11.87 -15.04 -4.49
CA ARG A 77 11.70 -13.93 -5.44
C ARG A 77 10.68 -12.90 -4.95
N ALA A 78 9.55 -13.36 -4.44
CA ALA A 78 8.51 -12.51 -3.85
C ALA A 78 9.07 -11.63 -2.73
N ALA A 79 9.83 -12.24 -1.80
CA ALA A 79 10.49 -11.51 -0.72
C ALA A 79 11.53 -10.51 -1.23
N GLU A 80 12.34 -10.90 -2.21
CA GLU A 80 13.37 -10.03 -2.80
C GLU A 80 12.76 -8.82 -3.50
N CYS A 81 11.74 -9.03 -4.34
CA CYS A 81 11.05 -7.96 -5.05
C CYS A 81 10.33 -7.00 -4.09
N LEU A 82 9.66 -7.52 -3.05
CA LEU A 82 9.03 -6.67 -2.05
C LEU A 82 10.07 -5.87 -1.26
N THR A 83 11.20 -6.49 -0.90
CA THR A 83 12.31 -5.83 -0.22
C THR A 83 12.88 -4.70 -1.07
N ALA A 84 13.11 -4.96 -2.37
CA ALA A 84 13.62 -3.95 -3.31
C ALA A 84 12.68 -2.74 -3.37
N ALA A 85 11.37 -2.97 -3.53
CA ALA A 85 10.39 -1.90 -3.56
C ALA A 85 10.44 -1.05 -2.28
N ILE A 86 10.43 -1.67 -1.11
CA ILE A 86 10.50 -0.94 0.17
C ILE A 86 11.81 -0.16 0.31
N TYR A 87 12.94 -0.77 -0.07
CA TYR A 87 14.24 -0.13 0.03
C TYR A 87 14.35 1.11 -0.87
N TYR A 88 14.01 0.98 -2.15
CA TYR A 88 14.19 2.08 -3.09
C TYR A 88 13.17 3.19 -2.89
N GLU A 89 11.96 2.87 -2.43
CA GLU A 89 10.89 3.86 -2.24
C GLU A 89 10.90 4.50 -0.84
N ALA A 90 11.37 3.80 0.19
CA ALA A 90 11.14 4.20 1.58
C ALA A 90 12.31 3.94 2.54
N ARG A 91 13.54 3.67 2.06
CA ARG A 91 14.70 3.48 2.98
C ARG A 91 14.98 4.65 3.92
N SER A 92 14.66 5.87 3.48
CA SER A 92 14.85 7.11 4.25
C SER A 92 13.60 7.52 5.05
N GLU A 93 12.51 6.77 4.91
CA GLU A 93 11.26 7.01 5.63
C GLU A 93 11.29 6.37 7.02
N PRO A 94 10.43 6.85 7.96
CA PRO A 94 10.17 6.12 9.19
C PRO A 94 9.69 4.70 8.89
N ILE A 95 9.82 3.81 9.89
CA ILE A 95 9.46 2.40 9.70
C ILE A 95 8.02 2.20 9.23
N ASP A 96 7.13 3.09 9.65
CA ASP A 96 5.73 3.11 9.24
C ASP A 96 5.54 3.48 7.76
N GLY A 97 6.42 4.31 7.20
CA GLY A 97 6.46 4.57 5.75
C GLY A 97 6.87 3.33 4.95
N GLN A 98 7.85 2.56 5.45
CA GLN A 98 8.24 1.29 4.83
C GLN A 98 7.12 0.25 4.87
N ARG A 99 6.42 0.14 6.01
CA ARG A 99 5.24 -0.72 6.18
C ARG A 99 4.11 -0.31 5.24
N ALA A 100 3.91 0.99 5.06
CA ALA A 100 2.91 1.53 4.15
C ALA A 100 3.19 1.17 2.69
N VAL A 101 4.44 1.32 2.21
CA VAL A 101 4.83 0.90 0.85
C VAL A 101 4.64 -0.60 0.66
N ALA A 102 5.05 -1.42 1.65
CA ALA A 102 4.84 -2.87 1.61
C ALA A 102 3.36 -3.21 1.44
N GLN A 103 2.49 -2.55 2.22
CA GLN A 103 1.04 -2.75 2.16
C GLN A 103 0.47 -2.36 0.80
N VAL A 104 0.91 -1.25 0.19
CA VAL A 104 0.49 -0.83 -1.17
C VAL A 104 0.83 -1.89 -2.20
N VAL A 105 2.05 -2.44 -2.20
CA VAL A 105 2.45 -3.50 -3.14
C VAL A 105 1.55 -4.72 -2.99
N LEU A 106 1.30 -5.18 -1.76
CA LEU A 106 0.43 -6.32 -1.52
C LEU A 106 -1.04 -6.04 -1.86
N ASN A 107 -1.52 -4.80 -1.66
CA ASN A 107 -2.85 -4.38 -2.10
C ASN A 107 -2.97 -4.44 -3.63
N ARG A 108 -1.97 -3.94 -4.37
CA ARG A 108 -1.92 -4.02 -5.84
C ARG A 108 -1.96 -5.48 -6.32
N VAL A 109 -1.20 -6.39 -5.73
CA VAL A 109 -1.26 -7.82 -6.11
C VAL A 109 -2.67 -8.40 -6.02
N ARG A 110 -3.49 -7.88 -5.10
CA ARG A 110 -4.87 -8.31 -4.86
C ARG A 110 -5.91 -7.44 -5.56
N ASP A 111 -5.48 -6.47 -6.36
CA ASP A 111 -6.34 -5.57 -7.12
C ASP A 111 -6.35 -5.97 -8.60
N ARG A 112 -7.54 -6.04 -9.22
CA ARG A 112 -7.71 -6.50 -10.61
C ARG A 112 -7.07 -5.58 -11.64
N ALA A 113 -6.68 -4.36 -11.28
CA ALA A 113 -6.03 -3.43 -12.18
C ALA A 113 -4.50 -3.59 -12.27
N PHE A 114 -3.93 -4.50 -11.48
CA PHE A 114 -2.49 -4.67 -11.38
C PHE A 114 -2.07 -6.13 -11.60
N PRO A 115 -0.79 -6.38 -11.89
CA PRO A 115 -0.26 -7.74 -12.00
C PRO A 115 -0.52 -8.58 -10.75
N LYS A 116 -0.83 -9.86 -10.97
CA LYS A 116 -1.17 -10.84 -9.91
C LYS A 116 0.03 -11.45 -9.18
N SER A 117 1.22 -10.86 -9.29
CA SER A 117 2.44 -11.32 -8.60
C SER A 117 3.25 -10.14 -8.06
N ILE A 118 4.06 -10.36 -7.03
CA ILE A 118 4.76 -9.27 -6.34
C ILE A 118 5.81 -8.65 -7.26
N CYS A 119 6.66 -9.47 -7.88
CA CYS A 119 7.63 -8.98 -8.85
C CYS A 119 6.93 -8.38 -10.07
N GLY A 120 5.76 -8.92 -10.47
CA GLY A 120 4.96 -8.35 -11.55
C GLY A 120 4.53 -6.91 -11.25
N VAL A 121 4.07 -6.63 -10.02
CA VAL A 121 3.72 -5.28 -9.57
C VAL A 121 4.95 -4.38 -9.49
N VAL A 122 6.03 -4.87 -8.88
CA VAL A 122 7.24 -4.08 -8.62
C VAL A 122 7.94 -3.68 -9.92
N TYR A 123 7.97 -4.56 -10.92
CA TYR A 123 8.58 -4.31 -12.22
C TYR A 123 7.56 -3.96 -13.30
N GLN A 124 6.34 -3.57 -12.93
CA GLN A 124 5.33 -3.19 -13.89
C GLN A 124 5.81 -2.00 -14.74
N GLY A 125 5.79 -2.19 -16.06
CA GLY A 125 6.20 -1.17 -17.02
C GLY A 125 7.70 -1.04 -17.22
N SER A 126 8.56 -1.82 -16.54
CA SER A 126 10.02 -1.71 -16.69
C SER A 126 10.53 -2.01 -18.10
N GLU A 127 9.75 -2.73 -18.90
CA GLU A 127 10.04 -3.06 -20.30
C GLU A 127 9.45 -2.05 -21.29
N ARG A 128 8.61 -1.10 -20.82
CA ARG A 128 7.91 -0.14 -21.66
C ARG A 128 8.74 1.14 -21.79
N SER A 129 8.71 1.78 -22.97
CA SER A 129 9.29 3.11 -23.17
C SER A 129 8.46 4.23 -22.54
N THR A 130 7.21 3.93 -22.15
CA THR A 130 6.25 4.89 -21.58
C THR A 130 6.49 5.20 -20.10
N GLY A 131 7.48 4.57 -19.47
CA GLY A 131 7.80 4.76 -18.06
C GLY A 131 7.45 3.55 -17.19
N CYS A 132 7.92 3.61 -15.95
CA CYS A 132 7.97 2.48 -15.03
C CYS A 132 7.17 2.79 -13.76
N GLN A 133 6.47 1.81 -13.22
CA GLN A 133 5.63 2.01 -12.04
C GLN A 133 6.46 2.41 -10.81
N PHE A 134 7.64 1.84 -10.66
CA PHE A 134 8.63 2.23 -9.67
C PHE A 134 9.87 2.76 -10.40
N SER A 135 10.31 3.98 -10.11
CA SER A 135 11.34 4.63 -10.93
C SER A 135 12.67 3.88 -10.91
N PHE A 136 12.99 3.25 -9.76
CA PHE A 136 14.24 2.54 -9.55
C PHE A 136 14.46 1.38 -10.53
N THR A 137 13.39 0.86 -11.14
CA THR A 137 13.49 -0.22 -12.12
C THR A 137 14.05 0.26 -13.46
N CYS A 138 14.13 1.57 -13.69
CA CYS A 138 14.47 2.17 -14.97
C CYS A 138 15.48 3.31 -14.90
N ASP A 139 15.67 3.93 -13.72
CA ASP A 139 16.60 5.06 -13.53
C ASP A 139 18.05 4.65 -13.25
N GLY A 140 18.35 3.35 -13.20
CA GLY A 140 19.68 2.82 -12.93
C GLY A 140 20.06 2.73 -11.45
N SER A 141 19.15 3.02 -10.52
CA SER A 141 19.37 2.90 -9.07
C SER A 141 19.84 1.51 -8.62
N MET A 142 19.43 0.46 -9.34
CA MET A 142 19.85 -0.92 -9.07
C MET A 142 21.33 -1.20 -9.37
N LEU A 143 22.01 -0.31 -10.10
CA LEU A 143 23.44 -0.41 -10.39
C LEU A 143 24.31 0.11 -9.24
N GLN A 144 23.73 0.86 -8.31
CA GLN A 144 24.44 1.44 -7.19
C GLN A 144 24.55 0.45 -6.02
N PRO A 145 25.65 0.48 -5.23
CA PRO A 145 25.76 -0.28 -4.01
C PRO A 145 24.61 0.02 -3.04
N ARG A 146 24.07 -1.02 -2.40
CA ARG A 146 23.01 -0.91 -1.40
C ARG A 146 23.63 -0.71 -0.02
N ASP A 147 22.97 0.07 0.82
CA ASP A 147 23.26 0.13 2.27
C ASP A 147 22.75 -1.18 2.90
N PRO A 148 23.65 -2.01 3.50
CA PRO A 148 23.26 -3.30 4.07
C PRO A 148 22.28 -3.18 5.25
N ALA A 149 22.40 -2.14 6.07
CA ALA A 149 21.54 -1.95 7.22
C ALA A 149 20.13 -1.50 6.80
N ALA A 150 20.04 -0.57 5.85
CA ALA A 150 18.77 -0.15 5.28
C ALA A 150 18.08 -1.29 4.50
N TRP A 151 18.86 -2.10 3.77
CA TRP A 151 18.36 -3.31 3.11
C TRP A 151 17.80 -4.32 4.12
N GLY A 152 18.53 -4.58 5.20
CA GLY A 152 18.08 -5.48 6.27
C GLY A 152 16.77 -5.03 6.92
N ARG A 153 16.59 -3.72 7.14
CA ARG A 153 15.31 -3.16 7.64
C ARG A 153 14.17 -3.37 6.64
N ALA A 154 14.38 -3.05 5.37
CA ALA A 154 13.39 -3.26 4.32
C ALA A 154 13.00 -4.75 4.19
N ALA A 155 13.98 -5.65 4.29
CA ALA A 155 13.77 -7.09 4.23
C ALA A 155 12.93 -7.59 5.41
N ALA A 156 13.18 -7.08 6.62
CA ALA A 156 12.39 -7.42 7.80
C ALA A 156 10.92 -6.99 7.65
N VAL A 157 10.67 -5.79 7.11
CA VAL A 157 9.32 -5.31 6.80
C VAL A 157 8.65 -6.18 5.74
N ALA A 158 9.37 -6.52 4.67
CA ALA A 158 8.86 -7.38 3.61
C ALA A 158 8.42 -8.74 4.16
N GLN A 159 9.27 -9.39 4.97
CA GLN A 159 8.97 -10.69 5.59
C GLN A 159 7.77 -10.60 6.52
N ALA A 160 7.67 -9.55 7.35
CA ALA A 160 6.52 -9.32 8.21
C ALA A 160 5.22 -9.18 7.41
N ALA A 161 5.22 -8.37 6.36
CA ALA A 161 4.05 -8.16 5.51
C ALA A 161 3.62 -9.45 4.78
N LEU A 162 4.60 -10.21 4.26
CA LEU A 162 4.37 -11.53 3.64
C LEU A 162 3.84 -12.57 4.62
N ALA A 163 4.22 -12.48 5.90
CA ALA A 163 3.67 -13.29 6.98
C ALA A 163 2.26 -12.85 7.44
N GLY A 164 1.68 -11.83 6.79
CA GLY A 164 0.32 -11.37 7.03
C GLY A 164 0.18 -10.22 8.00
N LEU A 165 1.28 -9.59 8.45
CA LEU A 165 1.19 -8.35 9.23
C LEU A 165 0.64 -7.22 8.35
N VAL A 166 -0.46 -6.61 8.81
CA VAL A 166 -1.15 -5.53 8.10
C VAL A 166 -0.80 -4.19 8.71
N TYR A 167 -0.44 -3.22 7.87
CA TYR A 167 -0.33 -1.83 8.28
C TYR A 167 -1.66 -1.10 8.04
N ALA A 168 -2.51 -1.11 9.07
CA ALA A 168 -3.88 -0.59 9.00
C ALA A 168 -4.03 0.86 8.51
N PRO A 169 -3.15 1.83 8.88
CA PRO A 169 -3.36 3.24 8.56
C PRO A 169 -3.47 3.59 7.06
N VAL A 170 -2.95 2.73 6.18
CA VAL A 170 -3.08 2.93 4.72
C VAL A 170 -4.17 2.08 4.07
N GLY A 171 -4.93 1.28 4.84
CA GLY A 171 -6.11 0.55 4.39
C GLY A 171 -5.93 -0.10 3.01
N ALA A 172 -6.84 0.24 2.09
CA ALA A 172 -6.86 -0.23 0.71
C ALA A 172 -5.99 0.58 -0.27
N ALA A 173 -4.95 1.30 0.20
CA ALA A 173 -4.11 2.13 -0.67
C ALA A 173 -3.49 1.31 -1.81
N THR A 174 -3.60 1.84 -3.02
CA THR A 174 -2.96 1.30 -4.24
C THR A 174 -2.09 2.35 -4.93
N PHE A 175 -2.13 3.61 -4.47
CA PHE A 175 -1.35 4.73 -5.00
C PHE A 175 -0.76 5.55 -3.87
N TYR A 176 0.39 6.16 -4.12
CA TYR A 176 0.95 7.20 -3.29
C TYR A 176 1.83 8.12 -4.13
N HIS A 177 2.13 9.31 -3.60
CA HIS A 177 3.18 10.18 -4.12
C HIS A 177 3.89 10.89 -2.96
N ALA A 178 5.08 11.41 -3.23
CA ALA A 178 5.78 12.26 -2.27
C ALA A 178 5.13 13.64 -2.19
N ASN A 179 4.98 14.19 -1.00
CA ASN A 179 4.23 15.43 -0.70
C ASN A 179 4.73 16.68 -1.44
N TYR A 180 5.90 16.64 -2.08
CA TYR A 180 6.44 17.70 -2.93
C TYR A 180 6.09 17.53 -4.43
N VAL A 181 5.23 16.58 -4.79
CA VAL A 181 4.77 16.33 -6.17
C VAL A 181 3.25 16.31 -6.19
N LEU A 182 2.62 16.95 -7.19
CA LEU A 182 1.17 16.90 -7.41
C LEU A 182 0.85 16.17 -8.72
N PRO A 183 0.56 14.85 -8.69
CA PRO A 183 0.21 14.11 -9.90
C PRO A 183 -1.23 14.38 -10.32
N TRP A 184 -1.47 14.42 -11.64
CA TRP A 184 -2.78 14.71 -12.24
C TRP A 184 -3.89 13.75 -11.78
N TRP A 185 -3.55 12.50 -11.43
CA TRP A 185 -4.51 11.48 -11.03
C TRP A 185 -4.99 11.63 -9.59
N ALA A 186 -4.33 12.45 -8.75
CA ALA A 186 -4.62 12.52 -7.31
C ALA A 186 -6.08 12.91 -7.01
N SER A 187 -6.65 13.83 -7.80
CA SER A 187 -8.04 14.28 -7.66
C SER A 187 -9.08 13.23 -8.07
N SER A 188 -8.68 12.25 -8.90
CA SER A 188 -9.53 11.16 -9.38
C SER A 188 -9.64 10.00 -8.37
N LEU A 189 -8.85 10.05 -7.29
CA LEU A 189 -8.80 9.02 -6.25
C LEU A 189 -9.26 9.57 -4.90
N SER A 190 -9.46 8.68 -3.92
CA SER A 190 -9.75 9.08 -2.54
C SER A 190 -8.46 9.12 -1.72
N ARG A 191 -8.11 10.30 -1.19
CA ARG A 191 -7.00 10.46 -0.25
C ARG A 191 -7.30 9.72 1.05
N ILE A 192 -6.29 9.02 1.58
CA ILE A 192 -6.35 8.35 2.89
C ILE A 192 -5.67 9.21 3.95
N GLY A 193 -4.46 9.68 3.66
CA GLY A 193 -3.65 10.43 4.61
C GLY A 193 -2.18 10.44 4.21
N ALA A 194 -1.34 10.98 5.08
CA ALA A 194 0.10 11.02 4.90
C ALA A 194 0.83 10.18 5.96
N ILE A 195 1.87 9.45 5.55
CA ILE A 195 2.80 8.74 6.43
C ILE A 195 4.21 9.08 5.98
N GLY A 196 4.97 9.75 6.83
CA GLY A 196 6.26 10.32 6.45
C GLY A 196 6.08 11.34 5.32
N SER A 197 6.88 11.23 4.26
CA SER A 197 6.78 12.11 3.09
C SER A 197 5.74 11.67 2.05
N HIS A 198 5.04 10.55 2.27
CA HIS A 198 4.12 9.98 1.29
C HIS A 198 2.65 10.27 1.62
N ILE A 199 1.88 10.65 0.59
CA ILE A 199 0.42 10.79 0.63
C ILE A 199 -0.21 9.59 -0.08
N PHE A 200 -1.10 8.87 0.61
CA PHE A 200 -1.67 7.61 0.14
C PHE A 200 -3.10 7.79 -0.37
N TYR A 201 -3.44 7.01 -1.39
CA TYR A 201 -4.74 7.04 -2.08
C TYR A 201 -5.26 5.64 -2.37
N ARG A 202 -6.58 5.53 -2.38
CA ARG A 202 -7.34 4.35 -2.82
C ARG A 202 -8.27 4.74 -3.96
N TRP A 203 -8.80 3.73 -4.64
CA TRP A 203 -9.89 3.93 -5.61
C TRP A 203 -11.09 4.65 -4.97
N ARG A 204 -11.87 5.34 -5.79
CA ARG A 204 -13.09 6.02 -5.35
C ARG A 204 -14.33 5.23 -5.80
N GLY A 205 -15.29 5.08 -4.89
CA GLY A 205 -16.64 4.59 -5.21
C GLY A 205 -16.65 3.20 -5.82
N ALA A 206 -17.33 3.06 -6.96
CA ALA A 206 -17.52 1.78 -7.64
C ALA A 206 -16.19 1.12 -8.07
N LEU A 207 -15.18 1.89 -8.47
CA LEU A 207 -13.87 1.33 -8.80
C LEU A 207 -13.25 0.58 -7.62
N GLU A 208 -13.39 1.10 -6.40
CA GLU A 208 -12.88 0.43 -5.21
C GLU A 208 -13.59 -0.91 -5.01
N ARG A 209 -14.93 -0.94 -5.16
CA ARG A 209 -15.70 -2.16 -4.97
C ARG A 209 -15.37 -3.24 -5.99
N ASP A 210 -15.11 -2.82 -7.23
CA ASP A 210 -15.03 -3.71 -8.38
C ASP A 210 -13.58 -4.18 -8.64
N LEU A 211 -12.58 -3.44 -8.14
CA LEU A 211 -11.16 -3.73 -8.32
C LEU A 211 -10.45 -4.24 -7.06
N SER A 212 -10.65 -3.59 -5.91
CA SER A 212 -9.84 -3.84 -4.71
C SER A 212 -10.14 -5.21 -4.10
N PHE A 213 -9.07 -5.98 -3.84
CA PHE A 213 -9.15 -7.32 -3.25
C PHE A 213 -9.99 -8.34 -4.05
N ARG A 214 -10.20 -8.09 -5.35
CA ARG A 214 -10.91 -8.99 -6.27
C ARG A 214 -9.99 -9.91 -7.06
N GLN A 215 -8.69 -9.88 -6.78
CA GLN A 215 -7.69 -10.70 -7.43
C GLN A 215 -6.93 -11.57 -6.42
N HIS A 216 -6.61 -12.80 -6.82
CA HIS A 216 -5.76 -13.69 -6.05
C HIS A 216 -4.31 -13.60 -6.53
N TYR A 217 -3.38 -13.68 -5.57
CA TYR A 217 -1.96 -13.88 -5.87
C TYR A 217 -1.75 -15.15 -6.69
N ALA A 218 -0.97 -15.06 -7.78
CA ALA A 218 -0.75 -16.17 -8.70
C ALA A 218 0.07 -17.34 -8.12
N GLY A 219 0.85 -17.05 -7.06
CA GLY A 219 1.79 -17.99 -6.47
C GLY A 219 3.06 -18.21 -7.31
N VAL A 220 3.20 -17.56 -8.46
CA VAL A 220 4.37 -17.66 -9.34
C VAL A 220 4.95 -16.28 -9.56
N GLU A 221 6.27 -16.18 -9.47
CA GLU A 221 6.99 -14.92 -9.68
C GLU A 221 7.73 -14.93 -11.02
N PRO A 222 7.61 -13.87 -11.84
CA PRO A 222 8.39 -13.75 -13.06
C PRO A 222 9.89 -13.78 -12.77
N ASN A 223 10.64 -14.36 -13.70
CA ASN A 223 12.10 -14.30 -13.63
C ASN A 223 12.57 -12.93 -14.09
N ILE A 224 12.62 -11.97 -13.17
CA ILE A 224 13.18 -10.65 -13.44
C ILE A 224 14.71 -10.75 -13.40
N PRO A 225 15.44 -10.32 -14.45
CA PRO A 225 16.90 -10.25 -14.42
C PRO A 225 17.33 -9.12 -13.48
N VAL A 226 17.36 -9.38 -12.17
CA VAL A 226 17.97 -8.48 -11.19
C VAL A 226 19.46 -8.85 -11.10
N PRO A 227 20.41 -7.90 -11.21
CA PRO A 227 21.84 -8.20 -11.13
C PRO A 227 22.17 -9.03 -9.88
N ALA A 228 23.02 -10.05 -10.00
CA ALA A 228 23.24 -11.07 -8.96
C ALA A 228 23.88 -10.59 -7.63
N ALA A 229 24.15 -9.30 -7.45
CA ALA A 229 24.71 -8.71 -6.22
C ALA A 229 23.75 -8.70 -5.01
N VAL A 230 22.76 -9.60 -5.03
CA VAL A 230 21.39 -9.33 -4.54
C VAL A 230 20.84 -10.48 -3.67
N LEU A 231 21.50 -11.63 -3.61
CA LEU A 231 21.03 -12.75 -2.80
C LEU A 231 21.85 -12.87 -1.52
N ASN A 232 21.32 -12.37 -0.39
CA ASN A 232 21.86 -12.73 0.93
C ASN A 232 20.74 -13.27 1.82
N PRO A 233 20.70 -14.59 2.12
CA PRO A 233 19.55 -15.26 2.73
C PRO A 233 19.42 -15.11 4.26
N ALA A 234 20.12 -14.16 4.90
CA ALA A 234 20.19 -14.09 6.37
C ALA A 234 19.48 -12.84 6.93
N THR A 235 18.15 -12.89 7.12
CA THR A 235 17.39 -11.84 7.85
C THR A 235 16.39 -12.37 8.88
N ALA A 236 16.40 -13.67 9.17
CA ALA A 236 15.52 -14.28 10.18
C ALA A 236 15.52 -13.59 11.57
N PRO A 237 16.62 -13.02 12.11
CA PRO A 237 16.59 -12.44 13.46
C PRO A 237 16.07 -11.00 13.56
N VAL A 238 15.74 -10.33 12.45
CA VAL A 238 15.40 -8.88 12.47
C VAL A 238 13.91 -8.62 12.74
N VAL A 239 13.03 -9.59 12.47
CA VAL A 239 11.57 -9.45 12.59
C VAL A 239 11.12 -9.30 14.06
N GLU A 240 11.78 -10.02 14.98
CA GLU A 240 11.40 -10.05 16.41
C GLU A 240 11.65 -8.72 17.11
N ALA A 241 12.74 -8.03 16.77
CA ALA A 241 13.10 -6.73 17.32
C ALA A 241 12.22 -5.57 16.82
N MET A 242 11.63 -5.68 15.63
CA MET A 242 10.89 -4.58 14.98
C MET A 242 9.38 -4.57 15.28
N TYR A 243 8.83 -5.69 15.75
CA TYR A 243 7.39 -5.86 15.96
C TYR A 243 7.00 -6.30 17.37
N GLY A 244 7.95 -6.61 18.26
CA GLY A 244 7.64 -7.03 19.64
C GLY A 244 6.87 -8.35 19.72
N VAL A 245 6.95 -9.19 18.68
CA VAL A 245 6.28 -10.49 18.59
C VAL A 245 7.34 -11.59 18.61
N THR A 246 7.40 -12.36 19.70
CA THR A 246 8.17 -13.60 19.79
C THR A 246 7.50 -14.68 18.95
N ILE A 247 8.08 -15.00 17.80
CA ILE A 247 7.62 -16.11 16.95
C ILE A 247 8.38 -17.38 17.38
N HIS A 248 7.76 -18.24 18.18
CA HIS A 248 8.29 -19.57 18.42
C HIS A 248 8.09 -20.43 17.16
N ARG A 249 9.13 -20.53 16.32
CA ARG A 249 9.19 -21.52 15.25
C ARG A 249 9.33 -22.90 15.91
N GLY A 250 8.27 -23.69 15.92
CA GLY A 250 8.36 -25.10 16.31
C GLY A 250 9.36 -25.83 15.42
N GLU A 251 10.46 -26.30 16.01
CA GLU A 251 11.39 -27.22 15.35
C GLU A 251 10.63 -28.49 14.99
N GLN A 252 10.43 -28.76 13.70
CA GLN A 252 10.20 -30.12 13.26
C GLN A 252 11.55 -30.81 13.23
N ARG A 253 11.84 -31.59 14.28
CA ARG A 253 12.87 -32.61 14.23
C ARG A 253 12.46 -33.62 13.18
N ALA A 254 13.31 -33.80 12.16
CA ALA A 254 13.21 -34.93 11.25
C ALA A 254 13.55 -36.21 12.04
N GLU A 255 12.55 -37.04 12.32
CA GLU A 255 12.76 -38.40 12.82
C GLU A 255 12.82 -39.37 11.64
N ALA A 256 13.92 -40.13 11.60
CA ALA A 256 14.17 -41.18 10.64
C ALA A 256 13.35 -42.45 10.94
N MET A 257 13.02 -43.15 9.87
CA MET A 257 12.19 -44.36 9.74
C MET A 257 12.60 -45.54 10.65
N GLY A 258 11.62 -46.21 11.26
CA GLY A 258 11.77 -47.50 11.97
C GLY A 258 10.44 -48.27 12.06
N THR A 259 10.51 -49.57 11.76
CA THR A 259 9.45 -50.52 11.38
C THR A 259 8.37 -50.83 12.45
N ALA A 260 7.12 -51.08 12.03
CA ALA A 260 5.99 -51.51 12.87
C ALA A 260 6.05 -53.02 13.25
N PRO A 261 5.28 -53.49 14.26
CA PRO A 261 3.89 -53.91 13.99
C PRO A 261 2.82 -53.63 15.08
N ASP A 262 1.61 -53.39 14.56
CA ASP A 262 0.26 -53.84 14.98
C ASP A 262 -0.40 -53.46 16.33
N THR A 263 -1.42 -52.58 16.26
CA THR A 263 -2.77 -52.74 16.86
C THR A 263 -3.76 -51.68 16.27
N LYS A 264 -5.01 -52.10 16.01
CA LYS A 264 -6.13 -51.44 15.27
C LYS A 264 -6.87 -50.31 16.08
N PRO A 265 -7.90 -49.55 15.58
CA PRO A 265 -7.81 -48.09 15.30
C PRO A 265 -8.90 -47.14 15.92
N MET A 266 -8.54 -45.84 16.07
CA MET A 266 -9.31 -44.55 15.94
C MET A 266 -10.57 -44.22 16.80
N PRO A 267 -10.99 -42.92 16.98
CA PRO A 267 -10.54 -41.69 16.30
C PRO A 267 -10.18 -40.43 17.15
N VAL A 268 -9.28 -39.65 16.52
CA VAL A 268 -9.06 -38.19 16.37
C VAL A 268 -10.04 -37.17 17.00
N SER A 269 -9.44 -36.15 17.68
CA SER A 269 -9.55 -34.69 17.44
C SER A 269 -9.91 -33.83 18.69
N THR A 270 -9.04 -32.92 19.12
CA THR A 270 -8.94 -31.51 18.65
C THR A 270 -8.17 -30.64 19.66
N ALA A 271 -7.33 -29.77 19.10
CA ALA A 271 -6.47 -28.75 19.66
C ALA A 271 -6.96 -28.02 20.93
N GLY A 272 -6.07 -27.97 21.94
CA GLY A 272 -6.10 -26.99 23.03
C GLY A 272 -5.05 -25.89 22.77
N VAL A 273 -5.48 -24.73 22.28
CA VAL A 273 -4.70 -23.49 22.35
C VAL A 273 -4.94 -22.86 23.72
N ARG A 274 -3.89 -22.67 24.53
CA ARG A 274 -3.93 -21.80 25.72
C ARG A 274 -3.17 -20.52 25.42
N ILE A 275 -3.87 -19.40 25.43
CA ILE A 275 -3.29 -18.06 25.38
C ILE A 275 -3.07 -17.60 26.82
N HIS A 276 -1.81 -17.38 27.22
CA HIS A 276 -1.49 -16.72 28.49
C HIS A 276 -1.35 -15.21 28.26
N ARG A 277 -2.22 -14.44 28.91
CA ARG A 277 -2.18 -12.97 28.92
C ARG A 277 -1.41 -12.55 30.17
N ASN A 278 -0.13 -12.22 30.04
CA ASN A 278 0.59 -11.62 31.16
C ASN A 278 0.16 -10.16 31.29
N GLY A 279 -0.64 -9.90 32.32
CA GLY A 279 -0.91 -8.55 32.80
C GLY A 279 0.34 -7.98 33.46
N PHE A 280 0.75 -6.79 33.03
CA PHE A 280 1.62 -5.92 33.80
C PHE A 280 0.79 -4.81 34.43
N ALA A 281 1.01 -4.64 35.73
CA ALA A 281 0.30 -3.72 36.61
C ALA A 281 0.60 -2.25 36.29
N HIS A 282 -0.37 -1.39 36.62
CA HIS A 282 -0.33 0.07 36.52
C HIS A 282 0.86 0.70 37.27
N GLY A 283 1.55 1.61 36.58
CA GLY A 283 2.32 2.70 37.17
C GLY A 283 2.05 3.96 36.35
N GLY A 284 1.44 4.97 36.97
CA GLY A 284 0.94 6.18 36.32
C GLY A 284 2.04 7.06 35.71
N GLY A 285 1.69 7.71 34.61
CA GLY A 285 2.52 8.65 33.88
C GLY A 285 1.94 8.88 32.49
N GLU A 286 1.20 9.98 32.35
CA GLU A 286 0.54 10.45 31.14
C GLU A 286 1.38 10.28 29.87
N ALA A 287 0.86 9.56 28.87
CA ALA A 287 1.42 9.49 27.53
C ALA A 287 0.50 10.25 26.56
N PRO A 288 0.97 11.27 25.83
CA PRO A 288 0.26 11.73 24.66
C PRO A 288 0.60 10.80 23.49
N SER A 289 -0.17 9.73 23.30
CA SER A 289 -0.17 8.97 22.05
C SER A 289 -1.36 9.38 21.20
N GLY A 290 -1.11 10.33 20.31
CA GLY A 290 -1.97 10.65 19.17
C GLY A 290 -1.11 10.76 17.94
N VAL A 291 -1.20 9.78 17.03
CA VAL A 291 -0.74 9.96 15.65
C VAL A 291 -1.64 11.02 15.03
N ILE A 292 -1.09 12.19 14.74
CA ILE A 292 -1.80 13.21 13.98
C ILE A 292 -1.68 12.82 12.51
N VAL A 293 -2.79 12.34 11.93
CA VAL A 293 -2.97 12.37 10.48
C VAL A 293 -2.97 13.85 10.11
N GLY A 294 -1.88 14.32 9.50
CA GLY A 294 -1.80 15.68 9.01
C GLY A 294 -2.85 15.90 7.91
N GLU A 295 -3.88 16.68 8.21
CA GLU A 295 -4.61 17.41 7.19
C GLU A 295 -3.69 18.51 6.69
N GLU A 296 -3.17 18.32 5.49
CA GLU A 296 -2.51 19.39 4.76
C GLU A 296 -3.60 20.29 4.20
N SER A 297 -3.53 21.59 4.49
CA SER A 297 -4.44 22.59 3.96
C SER A 297 -4.25 22.70 2.45
N ASP A 298 -5.32 22.50 1.69
CA ASP A 298 -5.33 22.71 0.23
C ASP A 298 -4.78 24.11 -0.11
N PRO A 299 -3.77 24.25 -0.99
CA PRO A 299 -3.49 25.53 -1.59
C PRO A 299 -4.58 25.81 -2.62
N GLY A 300 -5.38 26.85 -2.37
CA GLY A 300 -6.38 27.38 -3.29
C GLY A 300 -5.80 27.96 -4.58
#